data_AF-B2AMY1-F1
#
_entry.id   AF-B2AMY1-F1
#
_cell.length_a   1.000
_cell.length_b   1.000
_cell.length_c   1.000
_cell.angle_alpha   90.00
_cell.angle_beta   90.00
_cell.angle_gamma   90.00
#
_symmetry.space_group_name_H-M   'P 1'
#
loop_
_entity.id
_entity.type
_entity.pdbx_description
1 polymer ?
#
loop_
_entity_poly.entity_id
_entity_poly.type
_entity_poly.pdbx_seq_one_letter_code
_entity_poly.pdbx_strand_id
1 'polypeptide(L)'
;MLAILSRWCNELKPIYGSSGELPFKVDRAAAPLLGVVSYGIHRTAFTCSDDGHIKLWVKKRSQSTAFYPGHLDNTVASSTIPDGQLPLEVAILVAGEEATLPEDLVRSRTKLSTCLSSNCRVGLNLSHAITRWSHVKPGYAMVALNFIIQHGLLDGQNEPDFVESTTRLHRTLELPVKRLNPSLD
;
A
#
# COMPACT_ATOMS: atom_id res chain seq x y z
N MET A 1 -10.04 -13.65 24.20
CA MET A 1 -8.99 -13.75 23.17
C MET A 1 -9.20 -12.63 22.16
N LEU A 2 -8.16 -11.89 21.75
CA LEU A 2 -8.30 -10.79 20.79
C LEU A 2 -8.67 -11.35 19.41
N ALA A 3 -9.81 -10.93 18.85
CA ALA A 3 -10.37 -11.48 17.61
C ALA A 3 -9.43 -11.34 16.39
N ILE A 4 -8.47 -10.41 16.42
CA ILE A 4 -7.48 -10.27 15.35
C ILE A 4 -6.45 -11.42 15.34
N LEU A 5 -6.13 -12.00 16.51
CA LEU A 5 -5.12 -13.06 16.64
C LEU A 5 -5.60 -14.41 16.10
N SER A 6 -6.91 -14.60 15.88
CA SER A 6 -7.42 -15.79 15.19
C SER A 6 -7.02 -15.84 13.70
N ARG A 7 -6.49 -14.73 13.15
CA ARG A 7 -5.98 -14.61 11.79
C ARG A 7 -4.46 -14.80 11.68
N TRP A 8 -3.85 -15.43 12.67
CA TRP A 8 -2.42 -15.77 12.63
C TRP A 8 -2.09 -16.50 11.33
N CYS A 9 -1.12 -16.00 10.57
CA CYS A 9 -0.90 -16.45 9.19
C CYS A 9 0.57 -16.79 8.88
N ASN A 10 1.45 -16.76 9.88
CA ASN A 10 2.90 -16.95 9.75
C ASN A 10 3.54 -15.97 8.74
N GLU A 11 2.95 -14.79 8.56
CA GLU A 11 3.48 -13.73 7.71
C GLU A 11 4.26 -12.75 8.60
N LEU A 12 5.56 -13.02 8.78
CA LEU A 12 6.42 -12.22 9.64
C LEU A 12 6.73 -10.85 9.02
N LYS A 13 6.49 -9.79 9.80
CA LYS A 13 6.82 -8.42 9.47
C LYS A 13 8.07 -7.97 10.22
N PRO A 14 9.09 -7.44 9.53
CA PRO A 14 10.20 -6.78 10.20
C PRO A 14 9.72 -5.49 10.84
N ILE A 15 10.06 -5.30 12.12
CA ILE A 15 9.77 -4.09 12.87
C ILE A 15 11.09 -3.37 13.08
N TYR A 16 11.19 -2.15 12.56
CA TYR A 16 12.40 -1.36 12.66
C TYR A 16 12.24 -0.26 13.71
N GLY A 17 13.29 -0.03 14.48
CA GLY A 17 13.39 1.14 15.35
C GLY A 17 13.79 2.38 14.57
N SER A 18 13.79 3.53 15.25
CA SER A 18 14.10 4.83 14.64
C SER A 18 15.56 4.97 14.20
N SER A 19 16.46 4.08 14.62
CA SER A 19 17.85 4.08 14.13
C SER A 19 18.05 3.12 12.94
N GLY A 20 16.98 2.48 12.46
CA GLY A 20 17.02 1.48 11.39
C GLY A 20 17.47 0.09 11.86
N GLU A 21 17.56 -0.12 13.18
CA GLU A 21 17.80 -1.42 13.78
C GLU A 21 16.56 -2.32 13.69
N LEU A 22 16.75 -3.63 13.58
CA LEU A 22 15.67 -4.63 13.51
C LEU A 22 15.56 -5.38 14.85
N PRO A 23 14.83 -4.83 15.85
CA PRO A 23 14.73 -5.43 17.18
C PRO A 23 14.00 -6.78 17.16
N PHE A 24 12.96 -6.94 16.33
CA PHE A 24 12.21 -8.19 16.22
C PHE A 24 11.39 -8.28 14.93
N LYS A 25 10.85 -9.48 14.67
CA LYS A 25 9.83 -9.75 13.66
C LYS A 25 8.55 -10.22 14.35
N VAL A 26 7.39 -9.83 13.84
CA VAL A 26 6.09 -10.19 14.42
C VAL A 26 5.11 -10.64 13.33
N ASP A 27 4.23 -11.58 13.63
CA ASP A 27 3.17 -11.97 12.70
C ASP A 27 2.27 -10.77 12.36
N ARG A 28 1.84 -10.70 11.11
CA ARG A 28 0.94 -9.66 10.59
C ARG A 28 -0.31 -9.46 11.45
N ALA A 29 -0.90 -10.53 12.01
CA ALA A 29 -2.08 -10.43 12.86
C ALA A 29 -1.80 -9.70 14.19
N ALA A 30 -0.57 -9.80 14.70
CA ALA A 30 -0.16 -9.19 15.95
C ALA A 30 0.41 -7.76 15.77
N ALA A 31 0.93 -7.41 14.59
CA ALA A 31 1.51 -6.08 14.34
C ALA A 31 0.60 -4.90 14.75
N PRO A 32 -0.71 -4.87 14.44
CA PRO A 32 -1.58 -3.77 14.86
C PRO A 32 -1.75 -3.63 16.38
N LEU A 33 -1.58 -4.72 17.13
CA LEU A 33 -1.69 -4.71 18.60
C LEU A 33 -0.49 -4.02 19.27
N LEU A 34 0.65 -3.98 18.60
CA LEU A 34 1.88 -3.37 19.12
C LEU A 34 2.01 -1.89 18.74
N GLY A 35 1.10 -1.35 17.91
CA GLY A 35 1.19 0.02 17.42
C GLY A 35 2.43 0.29 16.56
N VAL A 36 3.08 -0.76 16.06
CA VAL A 36 4.32 -0.67 15.28
C VAL A 36 4.03 -0.29 13.83
N VAL A 37 4.97 0.45 13.24
CA VAL A 37 4.92 0.76 11.81
C VAL A 37 5.28 -0.49 11.03
N SER A 38 4.51 -0.77 9.97
CA SER A 38 4.76 -1.87 9.04
C SER A 38 4.78 -1.33 7.62
N TYR A 39 5.65 -1.90 6.80
CA TYR A 39 5.83 -1.50 5.41
C TYR A 39 5.31 -2.57 4.46
N GLY A 40 4.76 -2.12 3.33
CA GLY A 40 4.28 -2.95 2.25
C GLY A 40 4.41 -2.19 0.94
N ILE A 41 4.23 -2.90 -0.17
CA ILE A 41 4.25 -2.31 -1.51
C ILE A 41 2.88 -2.40 -2.13
N HIS A 42 2.54 -1.38 -2.92
CA HIS A 42 1.34 -1.32 -3.72
C HIS A 42 1.70 -0.76 -5.10
N ARG A 43 1.13 -1.34 -6.15
CA ARG A 43 1.31 -0.91 -7.53
C ARG A 43 -0.02 -1.01 -8.27
N THR A 44 -0.35 0.07 -8.97
CA THR A 44 -1.55 0.17 -9.80
C THR A 44 -1.12 0.20 -11.26
N ALA A 45 -1.49 -0.81 -12.02
CA ALA A 45 -1.37 -0.80 -13.46
C ALA A 45 -2.61 -0.13 -14.07
N PHE A 46 -2.38 0.68 -15.10
CA PHE A 46 -3.42 1.42 -15.78
C PHE A 46 -3.03 1.71 -17.23
N THR A 47 -4.04 2.02 -18.04
CA THR A 47 -3.89 2.52 -19.41
C THR A 47 -4.71 3.78 -19.54
N CYS A 48 -4.22 4.71 -20.36
CA CYS A 48 -4.98 5.86 -20.81
C CYS A 48 -5.35 5.64 -22.27
N SER A 49 -6.63 5.79 -22.59
CA SER A 49 -7.11 5.91 -23.96
C SER A 49 -6.73 7.28 -24.54
N ASP A 50 -6.78 7.41 -25.88
CA ASP A 50 -6.47 8.67 -26.57
C ASP A 50 -7.42 9.83 -26.20
N ASP A 51 -8.64 9.51 -25.77
CA ASP A 51 -9.66 10.44 -25.26
C ASP A 51 -9.48 10.81 -23.77
N GLY A 52 -8.41 10.34 -23.13
CA GLY A 52 -8.10 10.62 -21.72
C GLY A 52 -8.79 9.69 -20.73
N HIS A 53 -9.56 8.69 -21.17
CA HIS A 53 -10.15 7.72 -20.24
C HIS A 53 -9.11 6.80 -19.61
N ILE A 54 -9.13 6.70 -18.28
CA ILE A 54 -8.23 5.84 -17.50
C ILE A 54 -8.93 4.52 -17.16
N LYS A 55 -8.27 3.40 -17.42
CA LYS A 55 -8.69 2.07 -16.96
C LYS A 55 -7.68 1.51 -15.98
N LEU A 56 -8.15 1.03 -14.83
CA LEU A 56 -7.32 0.46 -13.76
C LEU A 56 -7.44 -1.07 -13.75
N TRP A 57 -6.31 -1.76 -13.58
CA TRP A 57 -6.31 -3.20 -13.29
C TRP A 57 -6.49 -3.42 -11.80
N VAL A 58 -7.67 -3.92 -11.42
CA VAL A 58 -8.03 -4.19 -10.03
C VAL A 58 -8.16 -5.69 -9.85
N LYS A 59 -7.42 -6.28 -8.91
CA LYS A 59 -7.55 -7.71 -8.63
C LYS A 59 -8.60 -7.96 -7.56
N LYS A 60 -9.28 -9.10 -7.64
CA LYS A 60 -10.11 -9.63 -6.55
C LYS A 60 -9.30 -10.64 -5.76
N ARG A 61 -9.20 -10.45 -4.44
CA ARG A 61 -8.44 -11.36 -3.56
C ARG A 61 -9.11 -12.73 -3.51
N SER A 62 -8.30 -13.79 -3.39
CA SER A 62 -8.77 -15.13 -3.09
C SER A 62 -9.67 -15.14 -1.85
N GLN A 63 -10.58 -16.12 -1.74
CA GLN A 63 -11.35 -16.34 -0.51
C GLN A 63 -10.51 -16.99 0.61
N SER A 64 -9.39 -17.63 0.26
CA SER A 64 -8.51 -18.33 1.21
C SER A 64 -7.50 -17.43 1.94
N THR A 65 -7.43 -16.14 1.62
CA THR A 65 -6.53 -15.21 2.30
C THR A 65 -6.95 -14.95 3.75
N ALA A 66 -5.99 -14.91 4.68
CA ALA A 66 -6.24 -14.58 6.08
C ALA A 66 -6.87 -13.18 6.29
N PHE A 67 -6.52 -12.22 5.41
CA PHE A 67 -7.01 -10.84 5.48
C PHE A 67 -7.76 -10.41 4.22
N TYR A 68 -8.94 -9.81 4.43
CA TYR A 68 -9.81 -9.23 3.39
C TYR A 68 -10.14 -10.21 2.24
N PRO A 69 -10.69 -11.40 2.53
CA PRO A 69 -11.07 -12.36 1.50
C PRO A 69 -12.13 -11.77 0.57
N GLY A 70 -11.98 -12.01 -0.75
CA GLY A 70 -12.90 -11.53 -1.78
C GLY A 70 -12.90 -10.01 -2.04
N HIS A 71 -12.12 -9.22 -1.29
CA HIS A 71 -12.05 -7.77 -1.49
C HIS A 71 -11.22 -7.42 -2.73
N LEU A 72 -11.50 -6.27 -3.33
CA LEU A 72 -10.71 -5.65 -4.37
C LEU A 72 -9.39 -5.12 -3.80
N ASP A 73 -8.33 -5.24 -4.58
CA ASP A 73 -6.96 -4.87 -4.21
C ASP A 73 -6.22 -4.30 -5.44
N ASN A 74 -5.06 -3.69 -5.19
CA ASN A 74 -4.18 -3.21 -6.24
C ASN A 74 -3.76 -4.34 -7.20
N THR A 75 -3.37 -3.98 -8.42
CA THR A 75 -2.81 -4.94 -9.41
C THR A 75 -1.74 -5.83 -8.78
N VAL A 76 -0.82 -5.21 -8.05
CA VAL A 76 0.26 -5.89 -7.33
C VAL A 76 0.35 -5.29 -5.93
N ALA A 77 0.36 -6.12 -4.91
CA ALA A 77 0.48 -5.66 -3.52
C ALA A 77 1.09 -6.70 -2.60
N SER A 78 2.07 -6.29 -1.79
CA SER A 78 2.54 -7.06 -0.64
C SER A 78 2.32 -6.28 0.65
N SER A 79 1.86 -7.00 1.67
CA SER A 79 1.70 -6.47 3.03
C SER A 79 3.00 -6.42 3.83
N THR A 80 4.09 -6.98 3.31
CA THR A 80 5.39 -7.01 3.95
C THR A 80 6.51 -6.73 2.94
N ILE A 81 7.56 -6.07 3.40
CA ILE A 81 8.85 -5.97 2.72
C ILE A 81 9.82 -6.78 3.58
N PRO A 82 10.37 -7.92 3.09
CA PRO A 82 11.31 -8.70 3.87
C PRO A 82 12.54 -7.89 4.28
N ASP A 83 13.16 -8.28 5.39
CA ASP A 83 14.39 -7.64 5.87
C ASP A 83 15.50 -7.68 4.80
N GLY A 84 16.20 -6.55 4.64
CA GLY A 84 17.24 -6.36 3.65
C GLY A 84 16.78 -6.26 2.19
N GLN A 85 15.48 -6.38 1.90
CA GLN A 85 14.95 -6.27 0.53
C GLN A 85 14.58 -4.84 0.16
N LEU A 86 14.87 -4.46 -1.08
CA LEU A 86 14.44 -3.17 -1.63
C LEU A 86 12.96 -3.23 -2.03
N PRO A 87 12.17 -2.16 -1.83
CA PRO A 87 10.76 -2.13 -2.22
C PRO A 87 10.52 -2.44 -3.70
N LEU A 88 11.43 -2.03 -4.58
CA LEU A 88 11.33 -2.31 -6.02
C LEU A 88 11.49 -3.80 -6.33
N GLU A 89 12.47 -4.47 -5.72
CA GLU A 89 12.72 -5.90 -5.94
C GLU A 89 11.54 -6.75 -5.44
N VAL A 90 10.97 -6.39 -4.28
CA VAL A 90 9.72 -7.03 -3.80
C VAL A 90 8.57 -6.79 -4.78
N ALA A 91 8.43 -5.58 -5.30
CA ALA A 91 7.37 -5.28 -6.26
C ALA A 91 7.50 -6.09 -7.56
N ILE A 92 8.71 -6.31 -8.05
CA ILE A 92 8.99 -7.11 -9.26
C ILE A 92 8.62 -8.57 -9.03
N LEU A 93 9.09 -9.15 -7.92
CA LEU A 93 8.79 -10.53 -7.55
C LEU A 93 7.27 -10.75 -7.48
N VAL A 94 6.57 -9.90 -6.71
CA VAL A 94 5.13 -10.01 -6.48
C VAL A 94 4.36 -9.73 -7.78
N ALA A 95 4.87 -8.88 -8.66
CA ALA A 95 4.24 -8.62 -9.96
C ALA A 95 4.31 -9.83 -10.90
N GLY A 96 5.41 -10.58 -10.87
CA GLY A 96 5.53 -11.85 -11.58
C GLY A 96 4.55 -12.90 -11.03
N GLU A 97 4.47 -13.04 -9.71
CA GLU A 97 3.62 -14.04 -9.04
C GLU A 97 2.12 -13.74 -9.14
N GLU A 98 1.71 -12.50 -8.89
CA GLU A 98 0.29 -12.14 -8.76
C GLU A 98 -0.36 -11.70 -10.07
N ALA A 99 0.43 -11.17 -11.00
CA ALA A 99 -0.07 -10.52 -12.20
C ALA A 99 0.64 -10.96 -13.49
N THR A 100 1.64 -11.85 -13.40
CA THR A 100 2.42 -12.34 -14.55
C THR A 100 2.99 -11.18 -15.38
N LEU A 101 3.35 -10.08 -14.71
CA LEU A 101 3.92 -8.92 -15.38
C LEU A 101 5.41 -9.15 -15.63
N PRO A 102 5.92 -8.86 -16.84
CA PRO A 102 7.35 -8.96 -17.14
C PRO A 102 8.18 -8.01 -16.26
N GLU A 103 9.32 -8.49 -15.78
CA GLU A 103 10.23 -7.69 -14.94
C GLU A 103 10.62 -6.37 -15.60
N ASP A 104 11.01 -6.38 -16.88
CA ASP A 104 11.42 -5.19 -17.63
C ASP A 104 10.32 -4.14 -17.68
N LEU A 105 9.06 -4.58 -17.77
CA LEU A 105 7.90 -3.69 -17.75
C LEU A 105 7.76 -3.04 -16.38
N VAL A 106 7.89 -3.83 -15.29
CA VAL A 106 7.75 -3.32 -13.92
C VAL A 106 8.89 -2.35 -13.60
N ARG A 107 10.14 -2.65 -13.98
CA ARG A 107 11.30 -1.77 -13.77
C ARG A 107 11.15 -0.44 -14.53
N SER A 108 10.83 -0.50 -15.82
CA SER A 108 10.75 0.68 -16.68
C SER A 108 9.55 1.59 -16.41
N ARG A 109 8.45 1.03 -15.87
CA ARG A 109 7.19 1.77 -15.63
C ARG A 109 6.92 2.07 -14.16
N THR A 110 7.78 1.62 -13.25
CA THR A 110 7.66 2.01 -11.84
C THR A 110 8.02 3.47 -11.66
N LYS A 111 7.03 4.28 -11.34
CA LYS A 111 7.23 5.58 -10.71
C LYS A 111 7.12 5.40 -9.20
N LEU A 112 8.15 5.82 -8.46
CA LEU A 112 8.05 5.87 -7.01
C LEU A 112 6.99 6.91 -6.66
N SER A 113 5.89 6.46 -6.07
CA SER A 113 4.90 7.32 -5.46
C SER A 113 5.14 7.35 -3.95
N THR A 114 4.87 8.50 -3.36
CA THR A 114 4.98 8.82 -1.93
C THR A 114 4.48 7.72 -0.97
N CYS A 115 5.01 7.71 0.26
CA CYS A 115 4.59 6.77 1.29
C CYS A 115 3.19 7.12 1.81
N LEU A 116 2.30 6.13 1.82
CA LEU A 116 0.92 6.27 2.31
C LEU A 116 0.75 5.52 3.63
N SER A 117 0.13 6.17 4.63
CA SER A 117 -0.08 5.58 5.96
C SER A 117 -1.52 5.15 6.19
N SER A 118 -1.76 3.87 6.51
CA SER A 118 -3.10 3.31 6.72
C SER A 118 -3.67 3.50 8.13
N ASN A 119 -2.88 4.00 9.08
CA ASN A 119 -3.34 4.31 10.45
C ASN A 119 -3.93 5.72 10.58
N CYS A 120 -4.07 6.44 9.46
CA CYS A 120 -4.86 7.65 9.47
C CYS A 120 -6.32 7.30 9.76
N ARG A 121 -6.82 7.79 10.90
CA ARG A 121 -8.25 8.10 11.03
C ARG A 121 -8.57 9.05 9.88
N VAL A 122 -9.10 8.49 8.79
CA VAL A 122 -9.68 9.26 7.70
C VAL A 122 -10.78 10.09 8.33
N GLY A 123 -10.63 11.42 8.30
CA GLY A 123 -11.64 12.36 8.77
C GLY A 123 -12.99 12.07 8.12
N LEU A 124 -14.05 12.30 8.87
CA LEU A 124 -15.38 11.68 8.78
C LEU A 124 -16.16 11.82 7.46
N ASN A 125 -15.63 12.44 6.41
CA ASN A 125 -16.34 12.61 5.13
C ASN A 125 -15.83 11.73 3.98
N LEU A 126 -14.53 11.39 3.93
CA LEU A 126 -14.03 10.33 3.03
C LEU A 126 -14.47 8.92 3.48
N SER A 127 -14.79 8.78 4.77
CA SER A 127 -16.15 8.40 5.19
C SER A 127 -17.00 7.72 4.13
N HIS A 128 -17.81 8.55 3.48
CA HIS A 128 -18.89 8.17 2.58
C HIS A 128 -18.40 7.62 1.25
N ALA A 129 -17.25 8.11 0.76
CA ALA A 129 -16.65 7.60 -0.47
C ALA A 129 -16.11 6.19 -0.26
N ILE A 130 -15.35 5.90 0.81
CA ILE A 130 -14.76 4.57 1.07
C ILE A 130 -15.77 3.60 1.69
N THR A 131 -16.74 4.06 2.49
CA THR A 131 -17.80 3.18 3.05
C THR A 131 -18.74 2.62 1.98
N ARG A 132 -18.89 3.28 0.82
CA ARG A 132 -19.56 2.68 -0.35
C ARG A 132 -18.78 1.52 -0.98
N TRP A 133 -17.49 1.36 -0.66
CA TRP A 133 -16.64 0.29 -1.16
C TRP A 133 -16.46 -0.75 -0.06
N SER A 134 -17.60 -1.30 0.41
CA SER A 134 -17.66 -2.37 1.42
C SER A 134 -16.81 -3.60 1.08
N HIS A 135 -16.35 -3.71 -0.17
CA HIS A 135 -15.53 -4.80 -0.68
C HIS A 135 -14.17 -4.33 -1.23
N VAL A 136 -13.58 -3.26 -0.67
CA VAL A 136 -12.20 -2.84 -0.98
C VAL A 136 -11.28 -3.04 0.21
N LYS A 137 -10.09 -3.60 -0.04
CA LYS A 137 -9.04 -3.69 0.97
C LYS A 137 -8.58 -2.26 1.34
N PRO A 138 -8.48 -1.91 2.64
CA PRO A 138 -8.16 -0.55 3.06
C PRO A 138 -6.88 0.05 2.45
N GLY A 139 -5.80 -0.73 2.33
CA GLY A 139 -4.57 -0.27 1.68
C GLY A 139 -4.77 0.10 0.20
N TYR A 140 -5.66 -0.61 -0.51
CA TYR A 140 -5.99 -0.27 -1.89
C TYR A 140 -6.80 1.02 -1.98
N ALA A 141 -7.77 1.24 -1.10
CA ALA A 141 -8.55 2.49 -1.09
C ALA A 141 -7.64 3.73 -0.99
N MET A 142 -6.62 3.68 -0.11
CA MET A 142 -5.67 4.79 0.04
C MET A 142 -4.84 5.03 -1.21
N VAL A 143 -4.35 3.95 -1.83
CA VAL A 143 -3.55 4.05 -3.07
C VAL A 143 -4.39 4.52 -4.24
N ALA A 144 -5.64 4.06 -4.35
CA ALA A 144 -6.58 4.49 -5.37
C ALA A 144 -6.91 5.98 -5.22
N LEU A 145 -7.16 6.45 -4.01
CA LEU A 145 -7.40 7.87 -3.74
C LEU A 145 -6.18 8.72 -4.13
N ASN A 146 -4.98 8.34 -3.71
CA ASN A 146 -3.76 9.03 -4.11
C ASN A 146 -3.57 9.02 -5.64
N PHE A 147 -3.89 7.90 -6.32
CA PHE A 147 -3.84 7.82 -7.77
C PHE A 147 -4.79 8.82 -8.43
N ILE A 148 -6.05 8.89 -7.98
CA ILE A 148 -7.08 9.80 -8.49
C ILE A 148 -6.62 11.26 -8.36
N ILE A 149 -6.05 11.62 -7.20
CA ILE A 149 -5.49 12.95 -6.94
C ILE A 149 -4.32 13.26 -7.88
N GLN A 150 -3.36 12.33 -8.01
CA GLN A 150 -2.18 12.51 -8.87
C GLN A 150 -2.51 12.64 -10.36
N HIS A 151 -3.67 12.15 -10.79
CA HIS A 151 -4.14 12.24 -12.17
C HIS A 151 -5.17 13.37 -12.38
N GLY A 152 -5.37 14.25 -11.38
CA GLY A 152 -6.26 15.41 -11.50
C GLY A 152 -7.75 15.06 -11.60
N LEU A 153 -8.13 13.83 -11.23
CA LEU A 153 -9.53 13.40 -11.20
C LEU A 153 -10.26 13.87 -9.93
N LEU A 154 -9.51 14.24 -8.89
CA LEU A 154 -10.00 14.80 -7.64
C LEU A 154 -9.08 15.95 -7.21
N ASP A 155 -9.67 17.11 -6.91
CA ASP A 155 -8.98 18.36 -6.58
C ASP A 155 -9.80 19.21 -5.59
N GLY A 156 -9.29 20.40 -5.23
CA GLY A 156 -9.97 21.30 -4.30
C GLY A 156 -11.23 21.99 -4.87
N GLN A 157 -11.51 21.86 -6.17
CA GLN A 157 -12.75 22.38 -6.76
C GLN A 157 -13.88 21.36 -6.68
N ASN A 158 -13.56 20.07 -6.77
CA ASN A 158 -14.55 18.99 -6.78
C ASN A 158 -14.67 18.22 -5.45
N GLU A 159 -13.73 18.38 -4.51
CA GLU A 159 -13.77 17.75 -3.18
C GLU A 159 -13.57 18.80 -2.07
N PRO A 160 -14.63 19.12 -1.29
CA PRO A 160 -14.57 20.10 -0.20
C PRO A 160 -13.49 19.79 0.86
N ASP A 161 -13.22 18.50 1.11
CA ASP A 161 -12.24 18.06 2.12
C ASP A 161 -10.88 17.71 1.51
N PHE A 162 -10.55 18.25 0.33
CA PHE A 162 -9.33 17.91 -0.42
C PHE A 162 -8.03 18.14 0.38
N VAL A 163 -7.93 19.28 1.08
CA VAL A 163 -6.72 19.64 1.85
C VAL A 163 -6.53 18.67 3.03
N GLU A 164 -7.60 18.33 3.72
CA GLU A 164 -7.56 17.35 4.81
C GLU A 164 -7.20 15.96 4.29
N SER A 165 -7.79 15.57 3.16
CA SER A 165 -7.57 14.28 2.50
C SER A 165 -6.11 14.08 2.12
N THR A 166 -5.52 15.06 1.43
CA THR A 166 -4.11 15.04 1.02
C THR A 166 -3.15 15.05 2.21
N THR A 167 -3.42 15.87 3.23
CA THR A 167 -2.61 15.94 4.45
C THR A 167 -2.64 14.62 5.23
N ARG A 168 -3.77 13.91 5.26
CA ARG A 168 -3.88 12.61 5.93
C ARG A 168 -3.32 11.46 5.09
N LEU A 169 -3.34 11.56 3.75
CA LEU A 169 -2.76 10.53 2.88
C LEU A 169 -1.25 10.44 3.05
N HIS A 170 -0.58 11.59 3.23
CA HIS A 170 0.86 11.67 3.33
C HIS A 170 1.32 11.85 4.77
N ARG A 171 2.08 10.88 5.27
CA ARG A 171 2.81 11.01 6.52
C ARG A 171 4.28 10.74 6.26
N THR A 172 5.13 11.65 6.71
CA THR A 172 6.58 11.40 6.69
C THR A 172 6.88 10.30 7.69
N LEU A 173 7.29 9.14 7.18
CA LEU A 173 7.80 8.02 7.94
C LEU A 173 9.19 7.70 7.39
N GLU A 174 10.16 7.52 8.27
CA GLU A 174 11.50 7.12 7.87
C GLU A 174 11.43 5.71 7.26
N LEU A 175 11.83 5.58 5.99
CA LEU A 175 11.90 4.26 5.37
C LEU A 175 12.97 3.44 6.09
N PRO A 176 12.69 2.18 6.47
CA PRO A 176 13.62 1.34 7.21
C PRO A 176 14.62 0.66 6.28
N VAL A 177 15.04 1.35 5.22
CA VAL A 177 16.16 0.88 4.43
C VAL A 177 17.39 1.29 5.22
N LYS A 178 18.22 0.32 5.66
CA LYS A 178 19.62 0.62 5.95
C LYS A 178 20.11 1.48 4.78
N ARG A 179 20.65 2.67 5.05
CA ARG A 179 21.27 3.48 3.99
C ARG A 179 22.26 2.58 3.28
N LEU A 180 21.93 2.16 2.06
CA LEU A 180 22.83 1.37 1.23
C LEU A 180 23.93 2.33 0.82
N ASN A 181 25.07 2.28 1.52
CA ASN A 181 26.29 3.04 1.27
C ASN A 181 26.14 4.58 1.16
N PRO A 182 26.72 5.37 2.07
CA PRO A 182 26.82 6.83 1.92
C PRO A 182 27.79 7.29 0.80
N SER A 183 28.23 6.40 -0.09
CA SER A 183 29.19 6.68 -1.16
C SER A 183 28.55 6.80 -2.55
N LEU A 184 27.24 7.05 -2.63
CA LEU A 184 26.50 7.25 -3.89
C LEU A 184 25.73 8.58 -3.93
N ASP A 185 26.13 9.56 -3.12
CA ASP A 185 25.79 10.98 -3.30
C ASP A 185 26.93 11.71 -4.05
#